data_AF-A0A514K1F4-F1
#
_entry.id   AF-A0A514K1F4-F1
#
_cell.length_a   1.000
_cell.length_b   1.000
_cell.length_c   1.000
_cell.angle_alpha   90.00
_cell.angle_beta   90.00
_cell.angle_gamma   90.00
#
_symmetry.space_group_name_H-M   'P 1'
#
loop_
_entity.id
_entity.type
_entity.pdbx_description
1 polymer ?
#
loop_
_entity_poly.entity_id
_entity_poly.type
_entity_poly.pdbx_seq_one_letter_code
_entity_poly.pdbx_strand_id
1 'polypeptide(L)' 'MSTPTPEDLSSPPLRPRLSVEELLAAKDTQPIRSLDDLAADTFQSDEELEEFRAFTCAERHRDVA' A
#
# COMPACT_ATOMS: atom_id res chain seq x y z
N MET A 1 -25.67 -5.66 -16.86
CA MET A 1 -24.54 -5.40 -15.95
C MET A 1 -23.55 -6.53 -16.16
N SER A 2 -22.46 -6.29 -16.89
CA SER A 2 -21.46 -7.32 -17.18
C SER A 2 -20.42 -7.34 -16.07
N THR A 3 -20.31 -8.45 -15.36
CA THR A 3 -19.25 -8.68 -14.37
C THR A 3 -17.92 -8.86 -15.09
N PRO A 4 -16.85 -8.13 -14.73
CA PRO A 4 -15.53 -8.39 -15.28
C PRO A 4 -15.06 -9.78 -14.85
N THR A 5 -14.56 -10.57 -15.82
CA THR A 5 -14.05 -11.93 -15.63
C THR A 5 -12.72 -11.91 -14.85
N PRO A 6 -12.44 -12.94 -14.01
CA PRO A 6 -11.22 -13.03 -13.22
C PRO A 6 -10.03 -13.55 -14.04
N GLU A 7 -9.76 -12.92 -15.19
CA GLU A 7 -8.68 -13.33 -16.12
C GLU A 7 -7.51 -12.34 -16.16
N ASP A 8 -7.55 -11.24 -15.41
CA ASP A 8 -6.51 -10.20 -15.45
C ASP A 8 -5.65 -10.13 -14.17
N LEU A 9 -5.32 -11.29 -13.59
CA LEU A 9 -4.29 -11.38 -12.54
C LEU A 9 -2.90 -11.75 -13.10
N SER A 10 -2.78 -11.95 -14.43
CA SER A 10 -1.52 -12.29 -15.09
C SER A 10 -0.81 -11.09 -15.73
N SER A 11 -1.41 -9.91 -15.71
CA SER A 11 -0.75 -8.69 -16.18
C SER A 11 0.31 -8.29 -15.16
N PRO A 12 1.61 -8.21 -15.52
CA PRO A 12 2.61 -7.69 -14.61
C PRO A 12 2.17 -6.28 -14.18
N PRO A 13 2.32 -5.92 -12.89
CA PRO A 13 1.91 -4.61 -12.42
C PRO A 13 2.52 -3.56 -13.35
N LEU A 14 1.68 -2.65 -13.84
CA LEU A 14 2.11 -1.56 -14.71
C LEU A 14 3.27 -0.86 -14.03
N ARG A 15 4.50 -1.16 -14.48
CA ARG A 15 5.67 -0.52 -13.92
C ARG A 15 5.56 0.95 -14.30
N PRO A 16 5.73 1.86 -13.33
CA PRO A 16 5.84 3.27 -13.64
C PRO A 16 6.88 3.45 -14.74
N ARG A 17 6.56 4.25 -15.76
CA ARG A 17 7.53 4.62 -16.81
C ARG A 17 8.55 5.64 -16.33
N LEU A 18 8.33 6.18 -15.13
CA LEU A 18 9.16 7.18 -14.49
C LEU A 18 10.31 6.52 -13.74
N SER A 19 11.45 7.19 -13.73
CA SER A 19 12.59 6.79 -12.90
C SER A 19 12.24 6.91 -11.42
N VAL A 20 13.04 6.24 -10.58
CA VAL A 20 12.87 6.34 -9.12
C VAL A 20 13.04 7.79 -8.66
N GLU A 21 13.99 8.52 -9.23
CA GLU A 21 14.25 9.93 -8.95
C GLU A 21 13.06 10.81 -9.32
N GLU A 22 12.43 10.56 -10.48
CA GLU A 22 11.23 11.28 -10.92
C GLU A 22 10.04 11.03 -9.99
N LEU A 23 9.87 9.78 -9.52
CA LEU A 23 8.81 9.43 -8.57
C LEU A 23 9.02 10.10 -7.20
N LEU A 24 10.27 10.15 -6.72
CA LEU A 24 10.62 10.81 -5.46
C LEU A 24 10.40 12.31 -5.54
N ALA A 25 10.83 12.95 -6.63
CA ALA A 25 10.63 14.37 -6.86
C ALA A 25 9.13 14.73 -6.97
N ALA A 26 8.34 13.91 -7.66
CA ALA A 26 6.90 14.13 -7.80
C ALA A 26 6.13 14.03 -6.48
N LYS A 27 6.60 13.18 -5.56
CA LYS A 27 5.98 13.00 -4.24
C LYS A 27 6.60 13.88 -3.15
N ASP A 28 7.63 14.67 -3.50
CA ASP A 28 8.44 15.46 -2.57
C ASP A 28 8.96 14.63 -1.39
N THR A 29 9.49 13.44 -1.68
CA THR A 29 10.00 12.51 -0.65
C THR A 29 11.43 12.08 -0.91
N GLN A 30 12.07 11.51 0.12
CA GLN A 30 13.37 10.86 0.02
C GLN A 30 13.26 9.35 0.28
N PRO A 31 14.19 8.53 -0.25
CA PRO A 31 14.27 7.12 0.10
C PRO A 31 14.58 6.94 1.58
N ILE A 32 13.95 5.94 2.19
CA ILE A 32 14.25 5.48 3.56
C ILE A 32 15.66 4.89 3.58
N ARG A 33 16.54 5.36 4.49
CA ARG A 33 17.93 4.89 4.59
C ARG A 33 18.21 4.04 5.82
N SER A 34 17.29 4.01 6.78
CA SER A 34 17.43 3.26 8.02
C SER A 34 16.06 2.79 8.55
N LEU A 35 16.06 1.90 9.54
CA LEU A 35 14.82 1.56 10.25
C LEU A 35 14.30 2.73 11.08
N ASP A 36 15.19 3.57 11.59
CA ASP A 36 14.81 4.78 12.32
C ASP A 36 14.12 5.79 11.38
N ASP A 37 14.52 5.86 10.11
CA ASP A 37 13.86 6.67 9.07
C ASP A 37 12.47 6.10 8.70
N LEU A 38 12.30 4.78 8.82
CA LEU A 38 11.01 4.11 8.57
C LEU A 38 10.06 4.26 9.75
N ALA A 39 10.58 4.35 10.97
CA ALA A 39 9.83 4.70 12.18
C ALA A 39 9.43 6.18 12.16
N ALA A 40 8.73 6.59 11.11
CA ALA A 40 7.88 7.76 11.20
C ALA A 40 6.79 7.45 12.23
N ASP A 41 6.46 8.40 13.10
CA ASP A 41 5.30 8.38 14.01
C ASP A 41 3.99 8.26 13.21
N THR A 42 3.80 7.13 12.55
CA THR A 42 2.75 6.85 11.56
C THR A 42 1.44 6.62 12.28
N PHE A 43 1.53 6.04 13.47
CA PHE A 43 0.43 5.85 14.40
C PHE A 43 0.73 6.64 15.66
N GLN A 44 -0.28 7.35 16.17
CA GLN A 44 -0.21 8.14 17.38
C GLN A 44 -0.35 7.27 18.64
N SER A 45 -0.80 6.02 18.48
CA SER A 45 -0.95 5.06 19.58
C SER A 45 -0.98 3.60 19.09
N ASP A 46 -0.75 2.67 20.00
CA ASP A 46 -0.92 1.23 19.75
C ASP A 46 -2.39 0.86 19.46
N GLU A 47 -3.34 1.64 20.00
CA GLU A 47 -4.78 1.47 19.74
C GLU A 47 -5.12 1.75 18.27
N GLU A 48 -4.58 2.84 17.71
CA GLU A 48 -4.76 3.18 16.29
C GLU A 48 -4.17 2.10 15.36
N LEU A 49 -2.99 1.57 15.73
CA LEU A 49 -2.37 0.46 15.00
C LEU A 49 -3.27 -0.78 15.02
N GLU A 50 -3.86 -1.13 16.15
CA GLU A 50 -4.74 -2.30 16.26
C GLU A 50 -6.04 -2.12 15.49
N GLU A 51 -6.62 -0.91 15.48
CA GLU A 51 -7.80 -0.59 14.65
C GLU A 51 -7.49 -0.77 13.16
N PHE A 52 -6.36 -0.26 12.68
CA PHE A 52 -5.92 -0.43 11.29
C PHE A 52 -5.76 -1.91 10.92
N ARG A 53 -5.19 -2.73 11.82
CA ARG A 53 -5.03 -4.17 11.62
C ARG A 53 -6.39 -4.87 11.55
N ALA A 54 -7.30 -4.56 12.47
CA ALA A 54 -8.64 -5.14 12.50
C ALA A 54 -9.42 -4.82 11.21
N PHE A 55 -9.39 -3.55 10.77
CA PHE A 55 -10.00 -3.12 9.51
C PHE A 55 -9.42 -3.88 8.31
N THR A 56 -8.10 -3.93 8.18
CA THR A 56 -7.44 -4.61 7.06
C THR A 56 -7.73 -6.10 7.03
N CYS A 57 -7.74 -6.75 8.21
CA CYS A 57 -8.11 -8.15 8.33
C CYS A 57 -9.57 -8.37 7.91
N ALA A 58 -10.51 -7.58 8.41
CA ALA A 58 -11.92 -7.70 8.04
C ALA A 58 -12.14 -7.53 6.53
N GLU A 59 -11.50 -6.51 5.93
CA GLU A 59 -11.67 -6.22 4.51
C GLU A 59 -11.11 -7.34 3.61
N ARG A 60 -9.95 -7.93 3.97
CA ARG A 60 -9.40 -9.08 3.23
C ARG A 60 -10.27 -10.33 3.29
N HIS A 61 -10.99 -10.53 4.40
CA HIS A 61 -11.86 -11.69 4.57
C HIS A 61 -13.27 -11.47 4.01
N ARG A 62 -13.58 -10.25 3.54
CA ARG A 62 -14.89 -9.86 3.03
C ARG A 62 -15.33 -10.65 1.79
N ASP A 63 -14.38 -11.02 0.94
CA ASP A 63 -14.62 -11.76 -0.31
C ASP A 63 -14.36 -13.28 -0.20
N VAL A 64 -14.13 -13.78 1.02
CA VAL A 64 -13.81 -15.20 1.30
C VAL A 64 -15.03 -15.95 1.88
N ALA A 65 -16.20 -15.31 1.95
CA ALA A 65 -17.45 -15.89 2.49
C ALA A 65 -18.45 -16.29 1.40
#